data_AF-A0A2E6D8X7-F1
#
_entry.id   AF-A0A2E6D8X7-F1
#
_cell.length_a   1.000
_cell.length_b   1.000
_cell.length_c   1.000
_cell.angle_alpha   90.00
_cell.angle_beta   90.00
_cell.angle_gamma   90.00
#
_symmetry.space_group_name_H-M   'P 1'
#
loop_
_entity.id
_entity.type
_entity.pdbx_description
1 polymer ?
#
loop_
_entity_poly.entity_id
_entity_poly.type
_entity_poly.pdbx_seq_one_letter_code
_entity_poly.pdbx_strand_id
1 'polypeptide(L)' 'MRLPVTLALIGPLLIGSVHSNQDRSLSLLQPGEALPALVLPTIDGKATVNLADLRGKKVLLIQFASW' A
#
# COMPACT_ATOMS: atom_id res chain seq x y z
N MET A 1 -13.82 -17.33 50.51
CA MET A 1 -12.90 -16.43 49.77
C MET A 1 -12.26 -17.19 48.62
N ARG A 2 -12.60 -16.87 47.36
CA ARG A 2 -11.82 -17.17 46.14
C ARG A 2 -12.37 -16.32 45.00
N LEU A 3 -11.53 -15.41 44.50
CA LEU A 3 -11.85 -14.37 43.50
C LEU A 3 -12.12 -14.97 42.10
N PRO A 4 -12.94 -14.31 41.27
CA PRO A 4 -12.97 -14.53 39.82
C PRO A 4 -11.85 -13.71 39.14
N VAL A 5 -11.00 -14.35 38.36
CA VAL A 5 -9.97 -13.68 37.53
C VAL A 5 -10.54 -13.47 36.13
N THR A 6 -10.98 -12.24 35.87
CA THR A 6 -11.30 -11.73 34.53
C THR A 6 -9.99 -11.39 33.83
N LEU A 7 -9.59 -12.18 32.82
CA LEU A 7 -8.47 -11.83 31.94
C LEU A 7 -9.02 -11.40 30.57
N ALA A 8 -9.07 -10.09 30.36
CA ALA A 8 -9.27 -9.49 29.05
C ALA A 8 -7.95 -9.61 28.26
N LEU A 9 -7.88 -10.51 27.29
CA LEU A 9 -6.77 -10.58 26.33
C LEU A 9 -7.20 -9.91 25.03
N ILE A 10 -6.97 -8.61 24.96
CA ILE A 10 -7.00 -7.83 23.72
C ILE A 10 -5.70 -8.12 22.97
N GLY A 11 -5.80 -8.66 21.76
CA GLY A 11 -4.69 -8.74 20.83
C GLY A 11 -5.20 -8.86 19.41
N PRO A 12 -5.41 -7.75 18.67
CA PRO A 12 -5.78 -7.84 17.27
C PRO A 12 -4.50 -8.11 16.47
N LEU A 13 -4.19 -9.39 16.24
CA LEU A 13 -3.15 -9.76 15.28
C LEU A 13 -3.80 -9.92 13.90
N LEU A 14 -4.16 -8.79 13.30
CA LEU A 14 -4.41 -8.70 11.86
C LEU A 14 -3.05 -8.80 11.15
N ILE A 15 -2.60 -10.03 10.90
CA ILE A 15 -1.57 -10.27 9.88
C ILE A 15 -2.23 -9.98 8.55
N GLY A 16 -2.14 -8.71 8.12
CA GLY A 16 -2.42 -8.32 6.76
C GLY A 16 -1.45 -9.05 5.85
N SER A 17 -1.94 -10.05 5.12
CA SER A 17 -1.26 -10.57 3.93
C SER A 17 -1.25 -9.45 2.89
N VAL A 18 -0.24 -8.57 2.96
CA VAL A 18 0.02 -7.61 1.89
C VAL A 18 0.39 -8.43 0.66
N HIS A 19 -0.50 -8.33 -0.33
CA HIS A 19 -0.53 -9.07 -1.58
C HIS A 19 0.84 -9.14 -2.26
N SER A 20 1.25 -10.37 -2.58
CA SER A 20 2.22 -10.66 -3.64
C SER A 20 1.62 -10.19 -4.97
N ASN A 21 2.02 -9.02 -5.45
CA ASN A 21 1.73 -8.53 -6.80
C ASN A 21 2.81 -7.52 -7.26
N GLN A 22 4.09 -7.91 -7.18
CA GLN A 22 5.22 -7.06 -7.57
C GLN A 22 5.79 -7.37 -8.96
N ASP A 23 5.01 -7.96 -9.88
CA ASP A 23 5.48 -8.26 -11.25
C ASP A 23 4.57 -7.70 -12.36
N ARG A 24 3.81 -6.63 -12.09
CA ARG A 24 3.23 -5.82 -13.19
C ARG A 24 4.08 -4.59 -13.39
N SER A 25 5.06 -4.71 -14.28
CA SER A 25 5.83 -3.58 -14.77
C SER A 25 4.86 -2.52 -15.34
N LEU A 26 4.90 -1.29 -14.81
CA LEU A 26 4.13 -0.15 -15.38
C LEU A 26 4.56 0.16 -16.83
N SER A 27 5.62 -0.48 -17.32
CA SER A 27 6.08 -0.45 -18.72
C SER A 27 5.07 -1.01 -19.73
N LEU A 28 3.95 -1.59 -19.30
CA LEU A 28 2.90 -2.11 -20.19
C LEU A 28 1.72 -1.15 -20.42
N LEU A 29 1.73 0.05 -19.84
CA LEU A 29 0.63 1.02 -20.04
C LEU A 29 0.71 1.62 -21.45
N GLN A 30 -0.38 1.50 -22.21
CA GLN A 30 -0.47 2.12 -23.52
C GLN A 30 -0.99 3.56 -23.43
N PRO A 31 -0.65 4.45 -24.38
CA PRO A 31 -1.21 5.79 -24.42
C PRO A 31 -2.74 5.78 -24.44
N GLY A 32 -3.36 6.60 -23.59
CA GLY A 32 -4.81 6.68 -23.44
C GLY A 32 -5.40 5.69 -22.42
N GLU A 33 -4.63 4.72 -21.95
CA GLU A 33 -5.06 3.84 -20.86
C GLU A 33 -5.03 4.57 -19.51
N ALA A 34 -6.02 4.29 -18.67
CA ALA A 34 -6.01 4.75 -17.30
C ALA A 34 -4.97 3.95 -16.50
N LEU A 35 -4.01 4.65 -15.90
CA LEU A 35 -3.10 4.09 -14.89
C LEU A 35 -3.92 3.35 -13.81
N PRO A 36 -3.67 2.09 -13.44
CA PRO A 36 -4.44 1.40 -12.40
C PRO A 36 -4.31 2.10 -11.04
N ALA A 37 -5.29 1.88 -10.15
CA ALA A 37 -5.16 2.30 -8.76
C ALA A 37 -4.02 1.51 -8.11
N LEU A 38 -2.97 2.21 -7.70
CA LEU A 38 -1.76 1.63 -7.15
C LEU A 38 -1.45 2.33 -5.83
N VAL A 39 -1.21 1.52 -4.79
CA VAL A 39 -0.83 2.01 -3.46
C VAL A 39 0.64 1.68 -3.26
N LEU A 40 1.45 2.72 -3.04
CA LEU A 40 2.89 2.61 -2.86
C LEU A 40 3.29 3.14 -1.48
N PRO A 41 4.25 2.52 -0.79
CA PRO A 41 4.83 3.14 0.39
C PRO A 41 5.63 4.39 0.01
N THR A 42 5.70 5.36 0.92
CA THR A 42 6.68 6.44 0.81
C THR A 42 8.10 5.90 1.00
N ILE A 43 9.10 6.62 0.49
CA ILE A 43 10.52 6.19 0.56
C ILE A 43 10.96 5.98 2.02
N ASP A 44 10.43 6.76 2.95
CA ASP A 44 10.71 6.64 4.39
C ASP A 44 9.88 5.55 5.10
N GLY A 45 8.97 4.88 4.38
CA GLY A 45 8.12 3.80 4.88
C GLY A 45 7.03 4.22 5.88
N LYS A 46 6.85 5.52 6.13
CA LYS A 46 5.93 6.00 7.18
C LYS A 46 4.49 6.14 6.72
N ALA A 47 4.27 6.23 5.42
CA ALA A 47 2.95 6.43 4.85
C ALA A 47 2.78 5.64 3.55
N THR A 48 1.56 5.68 3.03
CA THR A 48 1.21 5.15 1.71
C THR A 48 0.63 6.26 0.84
N VAL A 49 0.94 6.21 -0.44
CA VAL A 49 0.35 7.07 -1.47
C VAL A 49 -0.48 6.21 -2.40
N ASN A 50 -1.77 6.55 -2.56
CA ASN A 50 -2.60 5.95 -3.60
C ASN A 50 -2.57 6.85 -4.84
N LEU A 51 -2.13 6.30 -5.97
CA LEU A 51 -2.06 7.06 -7.22
C LEU A 51 -3.44 7.51 -7.74
N ALA A 52 -4.52 6.87 -7.28
CA ALA A 52 -5.88 7.33 -7.58
C ALA A 52 -6.19 8.71 -6.99
N ASP A 53 -5.51 9.14 -5.94
CA ASP A 53 -5.71 10.45 -5.32
C ASP A 53 -5.14 11.58 -6.18
N LEU A 54 -4.29 11.24 -7.16
CA LEU A 54 -3.67 12.19 -8.10
C LEU A 54 -4.47 12.37 -9.40
N ARG A 55 -5.65 11.74 -9.52
CA ARG A 55 -6.52 11.89 -10.69
C ARG A 55 -6.95 13.34 -10.88
N GLY A 56 -7.21 13.71 -12.14
CA GLY A 56 -7.52 15.09 -12.52
C GLY A 56 -6.31 16.03 -12.55
N LYS A 57 -5.12 15.55 -12.16
CA LYS A 57 -3.85 16.28 -12.29
C LYS A 57 -3.01 15.68 -13.42
N LYS A 58 -2.22 16.52 -14.10
CA LYS A 58 -1.15 16.07 -15.01
C LYS A 58 0.07 15.71 -14.15
N VAL A 59 0.52 14.46 -14.21
CA VAL A 59 1.59 13.92 -13.37
C VAL A 59 2.59 13.16 -14.23
N LEU A 60 3.88 13.28 -13.90
CA LEU A 60 4.95 12.46 -14.45
C LEU A 60 5.31 11.37 -13.43
N LEU A 61 5.20 10.11 -13.81
CA LEU A 61 5.70 8.98 -13.02
C LEU A 61 7.11 8.61 -13.48
N ILE A 62 8.07 8.62 -12.57
CA ILE A 62 9.44 8.19 -12.81
C ILE A 62 9.75 7.03 -11.87
N GLN A 63 10.14 5.90 -12.44
CA GLN A 63 10.76 4.80 -11.69
C GLN A 63 12.26 4.92 -11.86
N PHE A 64 12.98 4.97 -10.75
CA PHE A 64 14.43 5.02 -10.74
C PHE A 64 14.94 4.19 -9.58
N ALA A 65 16.22 3.88 -9.64
CA ALA A 65 16.94 3.27 -8.54
C ALA A 65 18.29 3.97 -8.40
N SER A 66 18.79 4.08 -7.17
CA SER A 66 19.94 4.94 -6.83
C SER A 66 21.28 4.21 -6.80
N TRP A 67 21.36 3.03 -7.38
CA TRP A 67 22.53 2.15 -7.38
C TRP A 67 23.29 2.21 -8.71
#